data_AF-A0A512PC67-F1
#
_entry.id   AF-A0A512PC67-F1
#
_cell.length_a   1.000
_cell.length_b   1.000
_cell.length_c   1.000
_cell.angle_alpha   90.00
_cell.angle_beta   90.00
_cell.angle_gamma   90.00
#
_symmetry.space_group_name_H-M   'P 1'
#
loop_
_entity.id
_entity.type
_entity.pdbx_description
1 polymer ?
#
loop_
_entity_poly.entity_id
_entity_poly.type
_entity_poly.pdbx_seq_one_letter_code
_entity_poly.pdbx_strand_id
1 'polypeptide(L)'
;MALVLGLVGLHRIRTHGTRGRGLAIAGVVLGALGTVLAVVGVTIAVLVVRASSPLPSDVAAPRDAHVQQLVTGNCLSALPTPAADGTVDTVHVVPCAQDHAAQVVSEFAFDPDAVWPGQAAADARVARSCVLSAEETAAGASALAWAPTEEGWSTGDRTGLCVVVVPGTT
;
A
#
# COMPACT_ATOMS: atom_id res chain seq x y z
N MET A 1 -43.55 24.90 -13.96
CA MET A 1 -44.19 24.48 -12.69
C MET A 1 -43.21 24.20 -11.54
N ALA A 2 -41.95 23.81 -11.78
CA ALA A 2 -40.96 23.56 -10.71
C ALA A 2 -40.59 24.82 -9.88
N LEU A 3 -40.59 26.00 -10.50
CA LEU A 3 -40.25 27.27 -9.84
C LEU A 3 -41.30 27.74 -8.82
N VAL A 4 -42.58 27.42 -9.05
CA VAL A 4 -43.69 27.83 -8.17
C VAL A 4 -43.68 27.01 -6.87
N LEU A 5 -43.37 25.71 -6.95
CA LEU A 5 -43.26 24.85 -5.77
C LEU A 5 -42.03 25.18 -4.91
N GLY A 6 -40.91 25.58 -5.53
CA GLY A 6 -39.70 26.03 -4.81
C GLY A 6 -39.94 27.28 -3.97
N LEU A 7 -40.64 28.27 -4.50
CA LEU A 7 -40.97 29.52 -3.79
C LEU A 7 -41.99 29.31 -2.65
N VAL A 8 -42.99 28.44 -2.85
CA VAL A 8 -43.98 28.11 -1.80
C VAL A 8 -43.34 27.30 -0.67
N GLY A 9 -42.38 26.42 -0.97
CA GLY A 9 -41.59 25.70 0.03
C GLY A 9 -40.78 26.64 0.94
N LEU A 10 -40.08 27.62 0.34
CA LEU A 10 -39.32 28.63 1.07
C LEU A 10 -40.21 29.56 1.94
N HIS A 11 -41.40 29.91 1.46
CA HIS A 11 -42.32 30.78 2.20
C HIS A 11 -42.91 30.08 3.45
N ARG A 12 -43.20 28.78 3.35
CA ARG A 12 -43.77 28.00 4.47
C ARG A 12 -42.75 27.73 5.59
N ILE A 13 -41.47 27.67 5.26
CA ILE A 13 -40.36 27.60 6.23
C ILE A 13 -40.20 28.93 7.00
N ARG A 14 -40.47 30.08 6.36
CA ARG A 14 -40.41 31.40 7.00
C ARG A 14 -41.55 31.68 7.98
N THR A 15 -42.75 31.12 7.77
CA THR A 15 -43.95 31.49 8.55
C THR A 15 -44.13 30.73 9.87
N HIS A 16 -43.47 29.58 10.06
CA HIS A 16 -43.55 28.75 11.29
C HIS A 16 -42.22 28.74 12.07
N GLY A 17 -41.56 29.90 12.13
CA GLY A 17 -40.14 30.14 12.45
C GLY A 17 -39.53 29.66 13.79
N THR A 18 -40.18 28.75 14.53
CA THR A 18 -39.62 28.15 15.76
C THR A 18 -39.30 26.66 15.62
N ARG A 19 -40.02 25.88 14.79
CA ARG A 19 -39.73 24.44 14.56
C ARG A 19 -38.73 24.16 13.41
N GLY A 20 -38.62 25.06 12.43
CA GLY A 20 -37.75 24.87 11.26
C GLY A 20 -36.27 25.17 11.50
N ARG A 21 -35.95 26.03 12.47
CA ARG A 21 -34.55 26.40 12.80
C ARG A 21 -33.75 25.22 13.36
N GLY A 22 -34.35 24.42 14.22
CA GLY A 22 -33.70 23.22 14.76
C GLY A 22 -33.38 22.19 13.67
N LEU A 23 -34.30 21.97 12.74
CA LEU A 23 -34.09 21.09 11.59
C LEU A 23 -33.04 21.63 10.60
N ALA A 24 -33.01 22.94 10.35
CA ALA A 24 -32.00 23.56 9.49
C ALA A 24 -30.59 23.48 10.10
N ILE A 25 -30.46 23.77 11.41
CA ILE A 25 -29.18 23.64 12.13
C ILE A 25 -28.74 22.17 12.15
N ALA A 26 -29.64 21.23 12.42
CA ALA A 26 -29.34 19.80 12.37
C ALA A 26 -28.87 19.36 10.97
N GLY A 27 -29.53 19.83 9.91
CA GLY A 27 -29.12 19.54 8.53
C GLY A 27 -27.74 20.10 8.17
N VAL A 28 -27.41 21.32 8.62
CA VAL A 28 -26.08 21.90 8.44
C VAL A 28 -25.02 21.14 9.23
N VAL A 29 -25.30 20.77 10.48
CA VAL A 29 -24.36 20.01 11.33
C VAL A 29 -24.13 18.61 10.79
N LEU A 30 -25.19 17.89 10.43
CA LEU A 30 -25.09 16.55 9.83
C LEU A 30 -24.44 16.59 8.45
N GLY A 31 -24.73 17.63 7.65
CA GLY A 31 -24.08 17.86 6.36
C GLY A 31 -22.59 18.13 6.52
N ALA A 32 -22.22 19.04 7.42
CA ALA A 32 -20.81 19.35 7.72
C ALA A 32 -20.07 18.10 8.24
N LEU A 33 -20.64 17.37 9.20
CA LEU A 33 -20.06 16.15 9.73
C LEU A 33 -19.92 15.08 8.63
N GLY A 34 -20.96 14.89 7.81
CA GLY A 34 -20.92 13.97 6.68
C GLY A 34 -19.85 14.33 5.66
N THR A 35 -19.70 15.62 5.32
CA THR A 35 -18.64 16.07 4.42
C THR A 35 -17.24 15.86 5.02
N VAL A 36 -17.05 16.14 6.31
CA VAL A 36 -15.77 15.90 6.99
C VAL A 36 -15.43 14.42 6.97
N LEU A 37 -16.37 13.54 7.33
CA LEU A 37 -16.16 12.10 7.30
C LEU A 37 -15.85 11.59 5.89
N ALA A 38 -16.55 12.08 4.88
CA ALA A 38 -16.31 11.72 3.49
C ALA A 38 -14.91 12.15 3.02
N VAL A 39 -14.50 13.39 3.33
CA VAL A 39 -13.16 13.90 2.98
C VAL A 39 -12.07 13.07 3.68
N VAL A 40 -12.23 12.78 4.97
CA VAL A 40 -11.29 11.93 5.72
C VAL A 40 -11.21 10.53 5.10
N GLY A 41 -12.36 9.91 4.83
CA GLY A 41 -12.41 8.58 4.21
C GLY A 41 -11.73 8.54 2.84
N VAL A 42 -12.01 9.50 1.97
CA VAL A 42 -11.36 9.61 0.65
C VAL A 42 -9.86 9.83 0.80
N THR A 43 -9.44 10.69 1.73
CA THR A 43 -8.01 10.96 1.96
C THR A 43 -7.28 9.69 2.39
N ILE A 44 -7.85 8.93 3.34
CA ILE A 44 -7.28 7.66 3.79
C ILE A 44 -7.20 6.66 2.62
N ALA A 45 -8.29 6.51 1.85
CA ALA A 45 -8.32 5.60 0.71
C ALA A 45 -7.24 5.94 -0.33
N VAL A 46 -7.05 7.23 -0.64
CA VAL A 46 -5.99 7.69 -1.55
C VAL A 46 -4.62 7.36 -0.99
N LEU A 47 -4.36 7.62 0.30
CA LEU A 47 -3.05 7.33 0.91
C LEU A 47 -2.73 5.83 0.85
N VAL A 48 -3.70 4.95 1.16
CA VAL A 48 -3.53 3.50 1.08
C VAL A 48 -3.20 3.05 -0.35
N VAL A 49 -3.96 3.52 -1.34
CA VAL A 49 -3.71 3.18 -2.76
C VAL A 49 -2.32 3.64 -3.20
N ARG A 50 -1.87 4.82 -2.75
CA ARG A 50 -0.57 5.37 -3.12
C ARG A 50 0.58 4.61 -2.47
N ALA A 51 0.39 4.13 -1.24
CA ALA A 51 1.37 3.34 -0.50
C ALA A 51 1.54 1.92 -1.07
N SER A 52 0.55 1.38 -1.79
CA SER A 52 0.61 0.06 -2.43
C SER A 52 0.75 0.11 -3.96
N SER A 53 0.77 1.30 -4.56
CA SER A 53 0.93 1.44 -6.01
C SER A 53 2.33 0.97 -6.43
N PRO A 54 2.44 0.04 -7.40
CA PRO A 54 3.71 -0.46 -7.89
C PRO A 54 4.64 0.65 -8.40
N LEU A 55 5.93 0.52 -8.11
CA LEU A 55 6.97 1.37 -8.69
C LEU A 55 7.28 0.94 -10.13
N PRO A 56 7.89 1.84 -10.94
CA PRO A 56 8.65 1.42 -12.11
C PRO A 56 9.71 0.40 -11.69
N SER A 57 10.00 -0.59 -12.53
CA SER A 57 11.02 -1.61 -12.27
C SER A 57 12.43 -1.02 -12.07
N ASP A 58 12.71 0.12 -12.70
CA ASP A 58 13.88 0.93 -12.42
C ASP A 58 13.45 2.37 -12.14
N VAL A 59 13.81 2.88 -10.95
CA VAL A 59 13.41 4.22 -10.53
C VAL A 59 14.36 5.26 -11.13
N ALA A 60 13.83 6.42 -11.51
CA ALA A 60 14.66 7.48 -12.10
C ALA A 60 15.59 8.17 -11.08
N ALA A 61 15.27 8.09 -9.79
CA ALA A 61 16.03 8.71 -8.71
C ALA A 61 15.84 7.93 -7.41
N PRO A 62 16.82 7.99 -6.48
CA PRO A 62 16.71 7.42 -5.15
C PRO A 62 15.46 7.91 -4.40
N ARG A 63 14.77 6.99 -3.73
CA ARG A 63 13.58 7.31 -2.92
C ARG A 63 13.27 6.22 -1.91
N ASP A 64 12.59 6.62 -0.85
CA ASP A 64 11.95 5.66 0.04
C ASP A 64 10.65 5.14 -0.58
N ALA A 65 10.37 3.87 -0.32
CA ALA A 65 9.17 3.18 -0.78
C ALA A 65 8.75 2.11 0.22
N HIS A 66 7.46 1.81 0.26
CA HIS A 66 6.99 0.66 0.99
C HIS A 66 7.31 -0.62 0.24
N VAL A 67 7.51 -1.72 0.97
CA VAL A 67 7.83 -3.03 0.38
C VAL A 67 6.74 -3.49 -0.60
N GLN A 68 5.47 -3.16 -0.36
CA GLN A 68 4.36 -3.52 -1.25
C GLN A 68 4.38 -2.80 -2.60
N GLN A 69 5.19 -1.75 -2.74
CA GLN A 69 5.37 -1.04 -4.01
C GLN A 69 6.44 -1.67 -4.88
N LEU A 70 7.27 -2.55 -4.30
CA LEU A 70 8.39 -3.13 -5.01
C LEU A 70 7.90 -4.13 -6.05
N VAL A 71 8.59 -4.13 -7.18
CA VAL A 71 8.40 -5.06 -8.28
C VAL A 71 9.74 -5.64 -8.70
N THR A 72 9.66 -6.73 -9.46
CA THR A 72 10.81 -7.34 -10.12
C THR A 72 11.60 -6.29 -10.89
N GLY A 73 12.90 -6.23 -10.62
CA GLY A 73 13.84 -5.26 -11.18
C GLY A 73 14.28 -4.20 -10.18
N ASN A 74 13.53 -3.90 -9.12
CA ASN A 74 13.88 -2.82 -8.19
C ASN A 74 15.17 -3.11 -7.40
N CYS A 75 16.05 -2.10 -7.34
CA CYS A 75 17.35 -2.16 -6.67
C CYS A 75 17.34 -1.36 -5.37
N LEU A 76 17.93 -1.93 -4.31
CA LEU A 76 17.96 -1.36 -2.96
C LEU A 76 19.39 -0.96 -2.60
N SER A 77 19.58 0.26 -2.09
CA SER A 77 20.93 0.72 -1.70
C SER A 77 21.53 -0.13 -0.58
N ALA A 78 20.69 -0.61 0.33
CA ALA A 78 21.05 -1.46 1.44
C ALA A 78 19.89 -2.39 1.80
N LEU A 79 20.21 -3.50 2.48
CA LEU A 79 19.16 -4.26 3.15
C LEU A 79 18.66 -3.47 4.37
N PRO A 80 17.33 -3.34 4.53
CA PRO A 80 16.75 -2.70 5.70
C PRO A 80 17.05 -3.55 6.94
N THR A 81 17.18 -2.88 8.09
CA THR A 81 17.16 -3.58 9.38
C THR A 81 15.71 -3.91 9.70
N PRO A 82 15.34 -5.19 9.88
CA PRO A 82 13.96 -5.54 10.25
C PRO A 82 13.57 -4.92 11.59
N ALA A 83 12.29 -4.65 11.76
CA ALA A 83 11.71 -4.31 13.06
C ALA A 83 11.85 -5.48 14.05
N ALA A 84 11.53 -5.24 15.33
CA ALA A 84 11.69 -6.24 16.39
C ALA A 84 10.87 -7.51 16.17
N ASP A 85 9.80 -7.43 15.39
CA ASP A 85 8.93 -8.54 14.97
C ASP A 85 9.40 -9.20 13.66
N GLY A 86 10.53 -8.77 13.10
CA GLY A 86 11.10 -9.28 11.86
C GLY A 86 10.49 -8.66 10.59
N THR A 87 9.61 -7.67 10.71
CA THR A 87 8.96 -7.05 9.56
C THR A 87 9.84 -5.99 8.90
N VAL A 88 9.61 -5.78 7.60
CA VAL A 88 10.21 -4.72 6.81
C VAL A 88 9.07 -3.92 6.18
N ASP A 89 8.95 -2.65 6.54
CA ASP A 89 7.90 -1.78 6.01
C ASP A 89 8.39 -0.91 4.85
N THR A 90 9.54 -0.25 5.05
CA THR A 90 10.11 0.68 4.08
C THR A 90 11.54 0.29 3.69
N VAL A 91 11.88 0.61 2.45
CA VAL A 91 13.22 0.41 1.87
C VAL A 91 13.66 1.65 1.12
N HIS A 92 14.96 1.77 0.92
CA HIS A 92 15.54 2.79 0.06
C HIS A 92 15.85 2.22 -1.32
N VAL A 93 15.05 2.62 -2.32
CA VAL A 93 15.17 2.16 -3.70
C VAL A 93 16.03 3.15 -4.49
N VAL A 94 16.96 2.64 -5.29
CA VAL A 94 17.87 3.41 -6.14
C VAL A 94 17.78 2.95 -7.60
N PRO A 95 18.14 3.82 -8.57
CA PRO A 95 18.30 3.37 -9.95
C PRO A 95 19.32 2.22 -10.01
N CYS A 96 19.01 1.16 -10.75
CA CYS A 96 19.86 -0.04 -10.77
C CYS A 96 21.25 0.18 -11.39
N ALA A 97 21.41 1.25 -12.17
CA ALA A 97 22.71 1.69 -12.68
C ALA A 97 23.62 2.32 -11.60
N GLN A 98 23.08 2.62 -10.41
CA GLN A 98 23.84 3.06 -9.24
C GLN A 98 24.24 1.86 -8.38
N ASP A 99 25.21 2.07 -7.49
CA ASP A 99 25.61 1.06 -6.51
C ASP A 99 24.41 0.67 -5.63
N HIS A 100 24.16 -0.64 -5.55
CA HIS A 100 23.07 -1.22 -4.78
C HIS A 100 23.50 -2.54 -4.17
N ALA A 101 22.99 -2.84 -2.98
CA ALA A 101 23.34 -4.05 -2.23
C ALA A 101 22.40 -5.21 -2.53
N ALA A 102 21.17 -4.93 -2.98
CA ALA A 102 20.18 -5.97 -3.23
C ALA A 102 19.23 -5.61 -4.40
N GLN A 103 18.62 -6.63 -4.99
CA GLN A 103 17.66 -6.49 -6.08
C GLN A 103 16.48 -7.45 -5.92
N VAL A 104 15.27 -7.00 -6.23
CA VAL A 104 14.10 -7.89 -6.38
C VAL A 104 14.21 -8.62 -7.71
N VAL A 105 14.42 -9.93 -7.69
CA VAL A 105 14.62 -10.73 -8.92
C VAL A 105 13.37 -11.50 -9.35
N SER A 106 12.44 -11.74 -8.43
CA SER A 106 11.15 -12.35 -8.75
C SER A 106 10.09 -12.06 -7.70
N GLU A 107 8.84 -12.23 -8.13
CA GLU A 107 7.64 -12.10 -7.31
C GLU A 107 6.90 -13.45 -7.26
N PHE A 108 6.29 -13.72 -6.11
CA PHE A 108 5.37 -14.83 -5.90
C PHE A 108 3.97 -14.29 -5.64
N ALA A 109 3.05 -14.53 -6.57
CA ALA A 109 1.65 -14.17 -6.39
C ALA A 109 0.91 -15.31 -5.66
N PHE A 110 0.36 -15.01 -4.49
CA PHE A 110 -0.65 -15.86 -3.87
C PHE A 110 -1.96 -15.73 -4.65
N ASP A 111 -2.78 -16.79 -4.60
CA ASP A 111 -4.14 -16.72 -5.15
C ASP A 111 -4.92 -15.59 -4.43
N PRO A 112 -5.62 -14.71 -5.16
CA PRO A 112 -6.35 -13.60 -4.56
C PRO A 112 -7.38 -14.04 -3.51
N ASP A 113 -7.98 -15.22 -3.70
CA ASP A 113 -9.01 -15.80 -2.83
C ASP A 113 -8.42 -16.76 -1.78
N ALA A 114 -7.09 -16.86 -1.69
CA ALA A 114 -6.43 -17.70 -0.69
C ALA A 114 -6.79 -17.26 0.74
N VAL A 115 -7.02 -18.25 1.60
CA VAL A 115 -7.08 -18.06 3.06
C VAL A 115 -5.66 -17.92 3.59
N TRP A 116 -5.47 -17.03 4.58
CA TRP A 116 -4.17 -16.83 5.25
C TRP A 116 -3.62 -18.18 5.72
N PRO A 117 -2.46 -18.64 5.20
CA PRO A 117 -1.92 -19.94 5.54
C PRO A 117 -1.16 -19.95 6.88
N GLY A 118 -1.02 -18.80 7.53
CA GLY A 118 -0.12 -18.57 8.66
C GLY A 118 1.28 -18.17 8.19
N GLN A 119 2.00 -17.39 9.02
CA GLN A 119 3.26 -16.75 8.63
C GLN A 119 4.30 -17.75 8.12
N ALA A 120 4.61 -18.78 8.90
CA ALA A 120 5.61 -19.78 8.52
C ALA A 120 5.29 -20.50 7.20
N ALA A 121 4.01 -20.70 6.88
CA ALA A 121 3.59 -21.32 5.64
C ALA A 121 3.66 -20.36 4.46
N ALA A 122 3.39 -19.06 4.66
CA ALA A 122 3.62 -18.02 3.67
C ALA A 122 5.11 -17.88 3.36
N ASP A 123 5.96 -17.74 4.38
CA ASP A 123 7.42 -17.65 4.26
C ASP A 123 7.97 -18.84 3.46
N ALA A 124 7.57 -20.06 3.82
CA ALA A 124 8.04 -21.27 3.15
C ALA A 124 7.58 -21.35 1.69
N ARG A 125 6.43 -20.77 1.32
CA ARG A 125 5.97 -20.74 -0.08
C ARG A 125 6.81 -19.77 -0.90
N VAL A 126 7.04 -18.56 -0.41
CA VAL A 126 7.85 -17.55 -1.09
C VAL A 126 9.32 -17.99 -1.18
N ALA A 127 9.86 -18.59 -0.12
CA ALA A 127 11.20 -19.14 -0.12
C ALA A 127 11.39 -20.24 -1.18
N ARG A 128 10.38 -21.10 -1.39
CA ARG A 128 10.43 -22.14 -2.43
C ARG A 128 10.37 -21.59 -3.86
N SER A 129 9.71 -20.45 -4.08
CA SER A 129 9.69 -19.80 -5.40
C SER A 129 10.97 -19.00 -5.69
N CYS A 130 11.73 -18.67 -4.65
CA CYS A 130 12.95 -17.90 -4.75
C CYS A 130 14.12 -18.81 -5.15
N VAL A 131 14.29 -19.02 -6.45
CA VAL A 131 15.32 -19.90 -7.02
C VAL A 131 16.41 -19.04 -7.66
N LEU A 132 17.62 -19.11 -7.11
CA LEU A 132 18.81 -18.52 -7.72
C LEU A 132 19.30 -19.36 -8.90
N SER A 133 19.83 -18.70 -9.92
CA SER A 133 20.60 -19.34 -10.97
C SER A 133 21.93 -19.90 -10.42
N ALA A 134 22.51 -20.83 -11.17
CA ALA A 134 23.83 -21.37 -10.85
C ALA A 134 24.92 -20.27 -10.87
N GLU A 135 24.78 -19.27 -11.74
CA GLU A 135 25.70 -18.13 -11.85
C GLU A 135 25.60 -17.23 -10.62
N GLU A 136 24.40 -16.88 -10.17
CA GLU A 136 24.19 -16.09 -8.94
C GLU A 136 24.73 -16.84 -7.72
N THR A 137 24.46 -18.14 -7.63
CA THR A 137 24.98 -18.98 -6.53
C THR A 137 26.51 -19.04 -6.55
N ALA A 138 27.11 -19.19 -7.73
CA ALA A 138 28.57 -19.21 -7.90
C ALA A 138 29.21 -17.84 -7.60
N ALA A 139 28.50 -16.74 -7.85
CA ALA A 139 28.89 -15.39 -7.45
C ALA A 139 28.74 -15.13 -5.94
N GLY A 140 28.27 -16.12 -5.17
CA GLY A 140 28.05 -15.99 -3.72
C GLY A 140 26.81 -15.19 -3.37
N ALA A 141 25.88 -15.01 -4.31
CA ALA A 141 24.63 -14.31 -4.03
C ALA A 141 23.80 -15.08 -2.99
N SER A 142 23.09 -14.33 -2.15
CA SER A 142 22.16 -14.89 -1.17
C SER A 142 20.77 -14.34 -1.41
N ALA A 143 19.76 -15.18 -1.25
CA ALA A 143 18.37 -14.80 -1.49
C ALA A 143 17.61 -14.68 -0.17
N LEU A 144 16.79 -13.63 -0.07
CA LEU A 144 15.90 -13.33 1.02
C LEU A 144 14.46 -13.38 0.48
N ALA A 145 13.66 -14.25 1.07
CA ALA A 145 12.24 -14.34 0.76
C ALA A 145 11.47 -13.43 1.72
N TRP A 146 10.79 -12.43 1.18
CA TRP A 146 9.88 -11.57 1.94
C TRP A 146 8.45 -11.98 1.62
N ALA A 147 7.78 -12.60 2.59
CA ALA A 147 6.37 -12.93 2.47
C ALA A 147 5.51 -11.83 3.12
N PRO A 148 4.25 -11.71 2.70
CA PRO A 148 3.31 -10.80 3.35
C PRO A 148 3.13 -11.18 4.82
N THR A 149 2.84 -10.19 5.66
CA THR A 149 2.41 -10.39 7.05
C THR A 149 0.92 -10.70 7.11
N GLU A 150 0.43 -11.19 8.25
CA GLU A 150 -1.02 -11.34 8.47
C GLU A 150 -1.77 -10.01 8.35
N GLU A 151 -1.17 -8.91 8.82
CA GLU A 151 -1.71 -7.56 8.69
C GLU A 151 -1.81 -7.13 7.23
N GLY A 152 -0.71 -7.27 6.47
CA GLY A 152 -0.71 -7.02 5.02
C GLY A 152 -1.75 -7.88 4.31
N TRP A 153 -1.86 -9.15 4.69
CA TRP A 153 -2.84 -10.08 4.13
C TRP A 153 -4.28 -9.62 4.38
N SER A 154 -4.57 -9.07 5.57
CA SER A 154 -5.89 -8.56 5.92
C SER A 154 -6.30 -7.32 5.11
N THR A 155 -5.32 -6.59 4.58
CA THR A 155 -5.51 -5.39 3.76
C THR A 155 -5.35 -5.64 2.25
N GLY A 156 -5.09 -6.89 1.86
CA GLY A 156 -5.09 -7.34 0.46
C GLY A 156 -3.72 -7.64 -0.13
N ASP A 157 -2.64 -7.57 0.66
CA ASP A 157 -1.31 -7.99 0.20
C ASP A 157 -1.28 -9.50 -0.08
N ARG A 158 -0.90 -9.85 -1.30
CA ARG A 158 -0.84 -11.22 -1.83
C ARG A 158 0.46 -11.46 -2.58
N THR A 159 1.49 -10.65 -2.34
CA THR A 159 2.74 -10.71 -3.10
C THR A 159 3.89 -11.05 -2.17
N GLY A 160 4.62 -12.12 -2.48
CA GLY A 160 5.94 -12.39 -1.91
C GLY A 160 7.05 -11.91 -2.84
N LEU A 161 8.18 -11.50 -2.29
CA LEU A 161 9.34 -11.02 -3.04
C LEU A 161 10.55 -11.92 -2.80
N CYS A 162 11.29 -12.19 -3.86
CA CYS A 162 12.63 -12.78 -3.81
C CYS A 162 13.66 -11.67 -4.01
N VAL A 163 14.38 -11.35 -2.94
CA VAL A 163 15.39 -10.30 -2.92
C VAL A 163 16.77 -10.93 -2.88
N VAL A 164 17.61 -10.62 -3.87
CA VAL A 164 18.95 -11.17 -3.99
C VAL A 164 19.98 -10.14 -3.59
N VAL A 165 20.94 -10.57 -2.79
CA VAL A 165 22.09 -9.81 -2.33
C VAL A 165 23.31 -10.34 -3.05
N VAL A 166 24.01 -9.48 -3.79
CA VAL A 166 25.25 -9.86 -4.49
C VAL A 166 26.44 -9.36 -3.67
N PRO A 167 27.36 -10.22 -3.22
CA PRO A 167 28.53 -9.78 -2.49
C PRO A 167 29.50 -9.03 -3.43
N GLY A 168 29.76 -7.75 -3.19
CA GLY A 168 30.85 -7.01 -3.86
C GLY A 168 30.53 -5.63 -4.44
N THR A 169 29.35 -5.07 -4.20
CA THR A 169 28.97 -3.70 -4.61
C THR A 169 28.97 -2.73 -3.43
N THR A 170 30.02 -2.76 -2.62
CA THR A 170 30.32 -1.72 -1.62
C THR A 170 31.32 -0.71 -2.15
#